data_AF-A0A2V7N8Y2-F1
#
_entry.id   AF-A0A2V7N8Y2-F1
#
_cell.length_a   1.000
_cell.length_b   1.000
_cell.length_c   1.000
_cell.angle_alpha   90.00
_cell.angle_beta   90.00
_cell.angle_gamma   90.00
#
_symmetry.space_group_name_H-M   'P 1'
#
loop_
_entity.id
_entity.type
_entity.pdbx_description
1 polymer ?
#
loop_
_entity_poly.entity_id
_entity_poly.type
_entity_poly.pdbx_seq_one_letter_code
_entity_poly.pdbx_strand_id
1 'polypeptide(L)' 'AFVQYDNENERVDFNVRFHWIPVIGDDVFLVWNTGYTTDPLAPFRFPDTRALSRPRNGAFVVKLVHRLTP' A
#
# COMPACT_ATOMS: atom_id res chain seq x y z
N ALA A 1 7.10 1.42 -6.97
CA ALA A 1 5.67 1.18 -6.73
C ALA A 1 5.13 0.33 -7.86
N PHE A 2 4.28 -0.67 -7.57
CA PHE A 2 3.68 -1.57 -8.54
C PHE A 2 2.16 -1.54 -8.35
N VAL A 3 1.44 -1.40 -9.45
CA VAL A 3 -0.03 -1.45 -9.47
C VAL A 3 -0.41 -2.65 -10.33
N GLN A 4 -1.20 -3.56 -9.76
CA GLN A 4 -1.68 -4.74 -10.44
C GLN A 4 -3.19 -4.66 -10.58
N TYR A 5 -3.66 -4.72 -11.82
CA TYR A 5 -5.08 -4.83 -12.13
C TYR A 5 -5.38 -6.27 -12.51
N ASP A 6 -6.24 -6.94 -11.75
CA ASP A 6 -6.72 -8.29 -12.02
C ASP A 6 -8.18 -8.22 -12.49
N ASN A 7 -8.39 -8.50 -13.77
CA ASN A 7 -9.71 -8.46 -14.40
C ASN A 7 -10.53 -9.74 -14.14
N GLU A 8 -9.89 -10.86 -13.78
CA GLU A 8 -10.59 -12.13 -13.52
C GLU A 8 -11.25 -12.13 -12.14
N ASN A 9 -10.66 -11.43 -11.16
CA ASN A 9 -11.18 -11.33 -9.80
C ASN A 9 -11.79 -9.96 -9.45
N GLU A 10 -11.99 -9.08 -10.45
CA GLU A 10 -12.53 -7.72 -10.25
C GLU A 10 -11.82 -6.99 -9.10
N ARG A 11 -10.49 -6.95 -9.18
CA ARG A 11 -9.64 -6.47 -8.08
C ARG A 11 -8.51 -5.58 -8.59
N VAL A 12 -8.32 -4.47 -7.89
CA VAL A 12 -7.15 -3.60 -8.07
C VAL A 12 -6.29 -3.69 -6.83
N ASP A 13 -5.05 -4.16 -7.00
CA ASP A 13 -4.05 -4.22 -5.96
C ASP A 13 -2.98 -3.13 -6.16
N PHE A 14 -2.75 -2.34 -5.11
CA PHE A 14 -1.68 -1.36 -5.04
C PHE A 14 -0.61 -1.85 -4.09
N ASN A 15 0.62 -1.99 -4.59
CA ASN A 15 1.79 -2.40 -3.82
C ASN A 15 2.86 -1.32 -3.90
N VAL A 16 3.02 -0.54 -2.84
CA VAL A 16 4.06 0.48 -2.73
C VAL A 16 5.06 0.02 -1.69
N ARG A 17 6.33 -0.04 -2.10
CA ARG A 17 7.46 -0.27 -1.20
C ARG A 17 8.42 0.89 -1.39
N PHE A 18 8.75 1.54 -0.27
CA PHE A 18 9.68 2.63 -0.20
C PHE A 18 10.76 2.25 0.80
N HIS A 19 12.01 2.36 0.37
CA HIS A 19 13.17 2.07 1.17
C HIS A 19 14.13 3.24 1.04
N TRP A 20 14.45 3.88 2.15
CA TRP A 20 15.26 5.08 2.18
C TRP A 20 16.25 5.04 3.34
N ILE A 21 17.52 5.21 2.98
CA ILE A 21 18.64 5.27 3.91
C ILE A 21 19.16 6.70 3.84
N PRO A 22 18.69 7.61 4.72
CA PRO A 22 19.11 9.01 4.69
C PRO A 22 20.59 9.17 5.07
N VAL A 23 21.05 8.38 6.04
CA VAL A 23 22.42 8.35 6.54
C VAL A 23 22.80 6.89 6.80
N ILE A 24 24.08 6.54 6.62
CA ILE A 24 24.57 5.20 6.91
C ILE A 24 24.32 4.86 8.39
N GLY A 25 23.47 3.86 8.63
CA GLY A 25 23.06 3.43 9.97
C GLY A 25 21.58 3.72 10.27
N ASP A 26 20.97 4.65 9.55
CA ASP A 26 19.55 4.96 9.62
C ASP A 26 18.79 4.30 8.47
N ASP A 27 17.60 3.78 8.74
CA ASP A 27 16.80 3.09 7.72
C ASP A 27 15.32 3.40 7.90
N VAL A 28 14.68 3.82 6.81
CA VAL A 28 13.25 4.04 6.73
C VAL A 28 12.70 3.08 5.69
N PHE A 29 11.86 2.15 6.16
CA PHE A 29 11.19 1.20 5.31
C PHE A 29 9.68 1.36 5.46
N LEU A 30 9.01 1.62 4.34
CA LEU A 30 7.57 1.82 4.27
C LEU A 30 6.99 0.85 3.25
N VAL A 31 5.99 0.08 3.67
CA VAL A 31 5.28 -0.86 2.84
C VAL A 31 3.80 -0.59 2.94
N TRP A 32 3.18 -0.36 1.79
CA TRP A 32 1.77 -0.16 1.65
C TRP A 32 1.21 -1.15 0.65
N ASN A 33 0.32 -2.03 1.12
CA ASN A 33 -0.43 -2.95 0.29
C ASN A 33 -1.90 -2.66 0.49
N THR A 34 -2.65 -2.38 -0.58
CA THR A 34 -4.11 -2.25 -0.51
C THR A 34 -4.74 -2.94 -1.70
N GLY A 35 -5.73 -3.77 -1.43
CA GLY A 35 -6.64 -4.32 -2.43
C GLY A 35 -8.00 -3.63 -2.35
N TYR A 36 -8.45 -3.12 -3.50
CA TYR A 36 -9.80 -2.61 -3.72
C TYR A 36 -10.55 -3.53 -4.66
N THR A 37 -11.86 -3.65 -4.47
CA THR A 37 -12.72 -4.36 -5.42
C THR A 37 -13.19 -3.40 -6.52
N THR A 38 -13.34 -3.93 -7.74
CA THR A 38 -13.98 -3.27 -8.87
C THR A 38 -15.36 -3.86 -9.18
N ASP A 39 -15.85 -4.77 -8.34
CA ASP A 39 -17.15 -5.41 -8.51
C ASP A 39 -18.25 -4.33 -8.58
N PRO A 40 -19.06 -4.32 -9.66
CA PRO A 40 -20.11 -3.33 -9.85
C PRO A 40 -21.20 -3.34 -8.78
N LEU A 41 -21.38 -4.45 -8.05
CA LEU A 41 -22.34 -4.62 -6.96
C LEU A 41 -21.78 -4.22 -5.58
N ALA A 42 -20.47 -3.97 -5.48
CA ALA A 42 -19.85 -3.59 -4.21
C ALA A 42 -20.17 -2.13 -3.83
N PRO A 43 -20.61 -1.86 -2.58
CA PRO A 43 -20.95 -0.51 -2.13
C PRO A 43 -19.75 0.43 -2.01
N PHE A 44 -18.52 -0.10 -1.94
CA PHE A 44 -17.27 0.66 -1.98
C PHE A 44 -16.35 0.05 -3.04
N ARG A 45 -16.25 0.68 -4.22
CA ARG A 45 -15.49 0.18 -5.38
C ARG A 45 -14.49 1.20 -5.91
N PHE A 46 -13.39 0.74 -6.48
CA PHE A 46 -12.50 1.62 -7.25
C PHE A 46 -13.17 2.02 -8.58
N PRO A 47 -13.06 3.26 -9.09
CA PRO A 47 -12.25 4.39 -8.62
C PRO A 47 -13.05 5.39 -7.76
N ASP A 48 -14.01 4.96 -6.95
CA ASP A 48 -14.69 5.87 -6.02
C ASP A 48 -13.67 6.36 -4.97
N THR A 49 -13.53 7.68 -4.83
CA THR A 49 -12.64 8.30 -3.85
C THR A 49 -13.03 7.95 -2.42
N ARG A 50 -14.29 7.58 -2.18
CA ARG A 50 -14.75 7.07 -0.88
C ARG A 50 -14.25 5.66 -0.59
N ALA A 51 -14.03 4.84 -1.63
CA ALA A 51 -13.50 3.49 -1.49
C ALA A 51 -12.00 3.47 -1.15
N LEU A 52 -11.25 4.52 -1.50
CA LEU A 52 -9.84 4.70 -1.08
C LEU A 52 -9.68 4.70 0.45
N SER A 53 -10.72 5.13 1.19
CA SER A 53 -10.71 5.15 2.66
C SER A 53 -11.07 3.81 3.31
N ARG A 54 -11.55 2.83 2.52
CA ARG A 54 -12.00 1.51 3.00
C ARG A 54 -11.46 0.40 2.10
N PRO A 55 -10.14 0.14 2.12
CA PRO A 55 -9.57 -1.01 1.42
C PRO A 55 -10.18 -2.31 1.97
N ARG A 56 -10.50 -3.26 1.08
CA ARG A 56 -11.13 -4.53 1.46
C ARG A 56 -10.15 -5.42 2.21
N ASN A 57 -8.87 -5.37 1.81
CA ASN A 57 -7.73 -5.94 2.51
C ASN A 57 -6.56 -4.97 2.31
N GLY A 58 -5.96 -4.48 3.40
CA GLY A 58 -4.84 -3.58 3.31
C GLY A 58 -3.95 -3.65 4.53
N ALA A 59 -2.64 -3.50 4.31
CA ALA A 59 -1.64 -3.41 5.35
C ALA A 59 -0.74 -2.20 5.06
N PHE A 60 -0.52 -1.41 6.11
CA PHE A 60 0.44 -0.32 6.10
C PHE A 60 1.46 -0.58 7.20
N VAL A 61 2.72 -0.78 6.81
CA VAL A 61 3.81 -1.12 7.72
C VAL A 61 4.89 -0.06 7.57
N VAL A 62 5.31 0.49 8.71
CA VAL A 62 6.42 1.43 8.82
C VAL A 62 7.45 0.85 9.76
N LYS A 63 8.70 0.82 9.31
CA LYS A 63 9.86 0.47 10.11
C LYS A 63 10.85 1.63 10.06
N LEU A 64 11.27 2.07 11.23
CA LEU A 64 12.26 3.13 11.42
C LEU A 64 13.40 2.55 12.24
N VAL A 65 14.62 2.67 11.72
CA VAL A 65 15.86 2.36 12.40
C VAL A 65 16.64 3.64 12.49
N HIS A 66 17.07 3.98 13.71
CA HIS A 66 17.93 5.13 13.94
C HIS A 66 19.11 4.73 14.83
N ARG A 67 20.30 5.11 14.40
CA ARG A 67 21.54 4.77 15.11
C ARG A 67 21.89 5.86 16.12
N LEU A 68 21.89 5.51 17.41
CA LEU A 68 22.08 6.46 18.51
C LEU A 68 23.56 6.85 18.75
N THR A 69 24.52 6.05 18.27
CA THR A 69 25.96 6.29 18.40
C THR A 69 26.70 5.83 17.14
N PRO A 70 27.72 6.58 16.66
CA PRO A 70 28.54 6.20 15.49
C PRO A 70 29.30 4.88 15.65
#